data_AF-A0A0F6SG76-F1
#
_entry.id   AF-A0A0F6SG76-F1
#
_cell.length_a   1.000
_cell.length_b   1.000
_cell.length_c   1.000
_cell.angle_alpha   90.00
_cell.angle_beta   90.00
_cell.angle_gamma   90.00
#
_symmetry.space_group_name_H-M   'P 1'
#
loop_
_entity.id
_entity.type
_entity.pdbx_description
1 polymer ?
#
loop_
_entity_poly.entity_id
_entity_poly.type
_entity_poly.pdbx_seq_one_letter_code
_entity_poly.pdbx_strand_id
1 'polypeptide(L)'
;MKTTTTPTTRAPELALSPRTVYALDTVASAVLGAGMIAVAEPLTELLAWSLPPAFLVVLGATLLPWAAVNAWSARQSTQPAAAFGMHVLVDGGWVLGTLALLVLERDLLSTAGVALLAAQGVAVLGVLVMKLRAGR
;
A
#
# COMPACT_ATOMS: atom_id res chain seq x y z
N MET A 1 -32.06 43.99 -8.00
CA MET A 1 -30.63 43.66 -8.02
C MET A 1 -30.52 42.12 -8.09
N LYS A 2 -30.16 41.55 -9.25
CA LYS A 2 -30.12 40.09 -9.47
C LYS A 2 -28.71 39.59 -9.13
N THR A 3 -28.59 38.77 -8.08
CA THR A 3 -27.34 38.09 -7.71
C THR A 3 -27.11 36.93 -8.66
N THR A 4 -26.20 37.10 -9.60
CA THR A 4 -25.72 36.04 -10.50
C THR A 4 -24.66 35.24 -9.76
N THR A 5 -25.00 34.04 -9.27
CA THR A 5 -24.00 33.10 -8.72
C THR A 5 -23.28 32.42 -9.87
N THR A 6 -22.01 32.77 -10.06
CA THR A 6 -21.11 32.11 -11.01
C THR A 6 -20.90 30.66 -10.57
N PRO A 7 -21.16 29.64 -11.41
CA PRO A 7 -20.86 28.26 -11.07
C PRO A 7 -19.34 28.10 -11.07
N THR A 8 -18.73 27.87 -9.91
CA THR A 8 -17.34 27.41 -9.83
C THR A 8 -17.29 25.97 -10.33
N THR A 9 -16.89 25.79 -11.58
CA THR A 9 -16.56 24.49 -12.17
C THR A 9 -15.38 23.91 -11.38
N ARG A 10 -15.65 23.00 -10.43
CA ARG A 10 -14.59 22.11 -9.93
C ARG A 10 -14.11 21.31 -11.12
N ALA A 11 -12.80 21.33 -11.39
CA ALA A 11 -12.20 20.38 -12.30
C ALA A 11 -12.65 18.96 -11.90
N PRO A 12 -12.91 18.04 -12.85
CA PRO A 12 -13.30 16.69 -12.53
C PRO A 12 -12.21 16.06 -11.66
N GLU A 13 -12.48 15.95 -10.37
CA GLU A 13 -11.63 15.21 -9.46
C GLU A 13 -11.77 13.75 -9.90
N LEU A 14 -10.72 13.20 -10.53
CA LEU A 14 -10.56 11.78 -10.83
C LEU A 14 -10.40 11.02 -9.50
N ALA A 15 -11.43 11.07 -8.65
CA ALA A 15 -11.49 10.34 -7.40
C ALA A 15 -11.96 8.92 -7.73
N LEU A 16 -11.06 7.95 -7.55
CA LEU A 16 -11.45 6.54 -7.60
C LEU A 16 -12.48 6.27 -6.50
N SER A 17 -13.46 5.41 -6.82
CA SER A 17 -14.42 4.98 -5.79
C SER A 17 -13.67 4.26 -4.66
N PRO A 18 -14.13 4.37 -3.39
CA PRO A 18 -13.49 3.68 -2.27
C PRO A 18 -13.35 2.16 -2.53
N ARG A 19 -14.39 1.55 -3.12
CA ARG A 19 -14.39 0.13 -3.50
C ARG A 19 -13.28 -0.22 -4.48
N THR A 20 -13.04 0.64 -5.47
CA THR A 20 -11.97 0.46 -6.46
C THR A 20 -10.60 0.51 -5.79
N VAL A 21 -10.38 1.44 -4.85
CA VAL A 21 -9.11 1.55 -4.12
C VAL A 21 -8.82 0.25 -3.35
N TYR A 22 -9.80 -0.26 -2.59
CA TYR A 22 -9.64 -1.52 -1.86
C TYR A 22 -9.49 -2.74 -2.79
N ALA A 23 -10.14 -2.75 -3.95
CA ALA A 23 -9.99 -3.84 -4.93
C ALA A 23 -8.58 -3.84 -5.55
N LEU A 24 -8.03 -2.68 -5.88
CA LEU A 24 -6.65 -2.57 -6.37
C LEU A 24 -5.65 -3.02 -5.29
N ASP A 25 -5.86 -2.60 -4.05
CA ASP A 25 -4.99 -2.98 -2.93
C ASP A 25 -5.08 -4.48 -2.60
N THR A 26 -6.26 -5.09 -2.80
CA THR A 26 -6.41 -6.56 -2.75
C THR A 26 -5.45 -7.25 -3.72
N VAL A 27 -5.47 -6.83 -4.98
CA VAL A 27 -4.63 -7.42 -6.03
C VAL A 27 -3.15 -7.16 -5.74
N ALA A 28 -2.80 -5.92 -5.37
CA ALA A 28 -1.43 -5.55 -5.04
C ALA A 28 -0.89 -6.37 -3.86
N SER A 29 -1.63 -6.46 -2.77
CA SER A 29 -1.26 -7.24 -1.58
C SER A 29 -1.15 -8.73 -1.89
N ALA A 30 -2.08 -9.30 -2.68
CA ALA A 30 -2.03 -10.71 -3.05
C ALA A 30 -0.83 -11.05 -3.94
N VAL A 31 -0.59 -10.23 -4.98
CA VAL A 31 0.51 -10.43 -5.92
C VAL A 31 1.85 -10.22 -5.23
N LEU A 32 2.00 -9.13 -4.47
CA LEU A 32 3.23 -8.85 -3.74
C LEU A 32 3.48 -9.93 -2.67
N GLY A 33 2.45 -10.33 -1.94
CA GLY A 33 2.56 -11.36 -0.91
C GLY A 33 2.99 -12.72 -1.48
N ALA A 34 2.30 -13.19 -2.53
CA ALA A 34 2.65 -14.43 -3.21
C ALA A 34 4.04 -14.35 -3.86
N GLY A 35 4.38 -13.22 -4.48
CA GLY A 35 5.69 -12.97 -5.08
C GLY A 35 6.82 -13.03 -4.05
N MET A 36 6.69 -12.31 -2.93
CA MET A 36 7.67 -12.32 -1.84
C MET A 36 7.94 -13.73 -1.31
N ILE A 37 6.91 -14.59 -1.21
CA ILE A 37 7.09 -15.99 -0.81
C ILE A 37 7.79 -16.79 -1.91
N ALA A 38 7.30 -16.70 -3.13
CA ALA A 38 7.74 -17.55 -4.23
C ALA A 38 9.19 -17.28 -4.66
N VAL A 39 9.64 -16.03 -4.56
CA VAL A 39 10.99 -15.61 -4.99
C VAL A 39 11.83 -15.06 -3.84
N ALA A 40 11.52 -15.39 -2.59
CA ALA A 40 12.19 -14.83 -1.41
C ALA A 40 13.72 -14.88 -1.50
N GLU A 41 14.27 -16.08 -1.68
CA GLU A 41 15.71 -16.33 -1.75
C GLU A 41 16.38 -15.62 -2.95
N PRO A 42 15.95 -15.85 -4.22
CA PRO A 42 16.57 -15.16 -5.35
C PRO A 42 16.38 -13.63 -5.29
N LEU A 43 15.31 -13.13 -4.67
CA LEU A 43 15.10 -11.70 -4.48
C LEU A 43 16.06 -11.13 -3.43
N THR A 44 16.28 -11.80 -2.30
CA THR A 44 17.29 -11.33 -1.32
C THR A 44 18.68 -11.29 -1.91
N GLU A 45 19.07 -12.29 -2.71
CA GLU A 45 20.36 -12.32 -3.40
C GLU A 45 20.49 -11.17 -4.41
N LEU A 46 19.47 -10.99 -5.26
CA LEU A 46 19.46 -9.93 -6.29
C LEU A 46 19.55 -8.52 -5.69
N LEU A 47 18.88 -8.30 -4.54
CA LEU A 47 18.83 -6.99 -3.90
C LEU A 47 19.99 -6.74 -2.94
N ALA A 48 20.92 -7.69 -2.81
CA ALA A 48 21.97 -7.70 -1.79
C ALA A 48 21.40 -7.46 -0.38
N TRP A 49 20.25 -8.08 -0.08
CA TRP A 49 19.56 -7.87 1.19
C TRP A 49 20.26 -8.66 2.29
N SER A 50 20.69 -7.95 3.34
CA SER A 50 21.30 -8.49 4.56
C SER A 50 20.35 -9.39 5.38
N LEU A 51 19.03 -9.17 5.27
CA LEU A 51 18.02 -9.90 6.02
C LEU A 51 17.79 -11.30 5.42
N PRO A 52 17.51 -12.30 6.26
CA PRO A 52 17.28 -13.65 5.78
C PRO A 52 16.06 -13.72 4.86
N PRO A 53 16.03 -14.60 3.85
CA PRO A 53 14.87 -14.81 2.97
C PRO A 53 13.56 -15.05 3.74
N ALA A 54 13.65 -15.69 4.91
CA ALA A 54 12.52 -15.91 5.81
C ALA A 54 11.78 -14.61 6.20
N PHE A 55 12.47 -13.47 6.24
CA PHE A 55 11.85 -12.17 6.47
C PHE A 55 10.84 -11.83 5.37
N LEU A 56 11.21 -12.03 4.10
CA LEU A 56 10.30 -11.83 2.96
C LEU A 56 9.16 -12.84 2.95
N VAL A 57 9.42 -14.09 3.32
CA VAL A 57 8.38 -15.11 3.46
C VAL A 57 7.34 -14.69 4.50
N VAL A 58 7.77 -14.20 5.66
CA VAL A 58 6.87 -13.73 6.73
C VAL A 58 6.07 -12.51 6.31
N LEU A 59 6.72 -11.52 5.66
CA LEU A 59 6.02 -10.35 5.12
C LEU A 59 4.98 -10.76 4.08
N GLY A 60 5.38 -11.62 3.14
CA GLY A 60 4.48 -12.13 2.11
C GLY A 60 3.31 -12.92 2.68
N ALA A 61 3.57 -13.78 3.67
CA ALA A 61 2.53 -14.53 4.37
C ALA A 61 1.56 -13.63 5.14
N THR A 62 2.01 -12.46 5.61
CA THR A 62 1.16 -11.46 6.28
C THR A 62 0.31 -10.67 5.28
N LEU A 63 0.85 -10.41 4.09
CA LEU A 63 0.12 -9.71 3.02
C LEU A 63 -1.06 -10.51 2.46
N LEU A 64 -1.01 -11.85 2.48
CA LEU A 64 -2.12 -12.68 1.95
C LEU A 64 -3.42 -12.52 2.78
N PRO A 65 -3.41 -12.64 4.13
CA PRO A 65 -4.55 -12.25 4.95
C PRO A 65 -4.95 -10.78 4.76
N TRP A 66 -3.99 -9.86 4.61
CA TRP A 66 -4.28 -8.45 4.36
C TRP A 66 -5.05 -8.24 3.04
N ALA A 67 -4.68 -8.97 1.99
CA ALA A 67 -5.41 -8.98 0.73
C ALA A 67 -6.87 -9.44 0.93
N ALA A 68 -7.13 -10.43 1.78
CA ALA A 68 -8.50 -10.86 2.09
C ALA A 68 -9.31 -9.76 2.82
N VAL A 69 -8.68 -9.03 3.74
CA VAL A 69 -9.30 -7.87 4.42
C VAL A 69 -9.64 -6.75 3.44
N ASN A 70 -8.72 -6.46 2.51
CA ASN A 70 -8.96 -5.52 1.42
C ASN A 70 -10.10 -6.00 0.50
N ALA A 71 -10.16 -7.30 0.19
CA ALA A 71 -11.21 -7.88 -0.66
C ALA A 71 -12.60 -7.77 0.00
N TRP A 72 -12.67 -8.01 1.31
CA TRP A 72 -13.89 -7.79 2.09
C TRP A 72 -14.30 -6.32 2.09
N SER A 73 -13.33 -5.42 2.29
CA SER A 73 -13.53 -3.98 2.30
C SER A 73 -14.06 -3.45 0.96
N ALA A 74 -13.58 -4.01 -0.16
CA ALA A 74 -14.02 -3.65 -1.52
C ALA A 74 -15.50 -3.97 -1.80
N ARG A 75 -16.12 -4.86 -1.01
CA ARG A 75 -17.54 -5.24 -1.15
C ARG A 75 -18.48 -4.36 -0.35
N GLN A 76 -17.96 -3.57 0.60
CA GLN A 76 -18.79 -2.74 1.47
C GLN A 76 -19.31 -1.50 0.73
N SER A 77 -20.56 -1.11 0.99
CA SER A 77 -21.13 0.16 0.51
C SER A 77 -20.62 1.37 1.28
N THR A 78 -20.40 1.19 2.58
CA THR A 78 -19.85 2.18 3.50
C THR A 78 -18.84 1.47 4.38
N GLN A 79 -17.71 2.11 4.67
CA GLN A 79 -16.65 1.45 5.42
C GLN A 79 -16.81 1.67 6.93
N PRO A 80 -16.88 0.61 7.75
CA PRO A 80 -16.94 0.77 9.20
C PRO A 80 -15.73 1.54 9.72
N ALA A 81 -15.94 2.46 10.66
CA ALA A 81 -14.88 3.32 11.19
C ALA A 81 -13.69 2.51 11.77
N ALA A 82 -13.97 1.41 12.47
CA ALA A 82 -12.94 0.52 12.99
C ALA A 82 -12.11 -0.15 11.87
N ALA A 83 -12.77 -0.59 10.80
CA ALA A 83 -12.09 -1.17 9.64
C ALA A 83 -11.21 -0.12 8.94
N PHE A 84 -11.73 1.10 8.76
CA PHE A 84 -10.96 2.21 8.22
C PHE A 84 -9.73 2.55 9.08
N GLY A 85 -9.89 2.61 10.41
CA GLY A 85 -8.77 2.80 11.33
C GLY A 85 -7.70 1.72 11.22
N MET A 86 -8.10 0.45 11.08
CA MET A 86 -7.18 -0.66 10.85
C MET A 86 -6.39 -0.49 9.54
N HIS A 87 -7.04 -0.07 8.44
CA HIS A 87 -6.35 0.24 7.18
C HIS A 87 -5.30 1.32 7.34
N VAL A 88 -5.64 2.41 8.03
CA VAL A 88 -4.69 3.50 8.29
C VAL A 88 -3.49 3.01 9.12
N LEU A 89 -3.72 2.18 10.13
CA LEU A 89 -2.65 1.64 10.98
C LEU A 89 -1.74 0.68 10.22
N VAL A 90 -2.30 -0.25 9.45
CA VAL A 90 -1.51 -1.27 8.73
C VAL A 90 -0.73 -0.62 7.59
N ASP A 91 -1.38 0.16 6.73
CA ASP A 91 -0.69 0.81 5.60
C ASP A 91 0.31 1.86 6.10
N GLY A 92 -0.05 2.61 7.16
CA GLY A 92 0.86 3.55 7.82
C GLY A 92 2.07 2.84 8.44
N GLY A 93 1.85 1.71 9.11
CA GLY A 93 2.91 0.86 9.64
C GLY A 93 3.84 0.33 8.54
N TRP A 94 3.28 -0.07 7.39
CA TRP A 94 4.07 -0.51 6.24
C TRP A 94 4.95 0.60 5.67
N VAL A 95 4.41 1.82 5.53
CA VAL A 95 5.18 3.00 5.09
C VAL A 95 6.31 3.30 6.08
N LEU A 96 6.01 3.32 7.39
CA LEU A 96 7.01 3.57 8.42
C LEU A 96 8.08 2.48 8.47
N GLY A 97 7.70 1.20 8.35
CA GLY A 97 8.63 0.08 8.28
C GLY A 97 9.53 0.16 7.05
N THR A 98 8.98 0.58 5.91
CA THR A 98 9.77 0.81 4.69
C THR A 98 10.79 1.93 4.89
N LEU A 99 10.39 3.05 5.51
CA LEU A 99 11.30 4.15 5.80
C LEU A 99 12.40 3.71 6.79
N ALA A 100 12.04 2.96 7.83
CA ALA A 100 13.01 2.42 8.77
C ALA A 100 14.04 1.52 8.06
N LEU A 101 13.58 0.60 7.19
CA LEU A 101 14.48 -0.24 6.40
C LEU A 101 15.38 0.58 5.47
N LEU A 102 14.86 1.62 4.80
CA LEU A 102 15.67 2.52 3.98
C LEU A 102 16.69 3.33 4.78
N VAL A 103 16.46 3.58 6.07
CA VAL A 103 17.42 4.28 6.92
C VAL A 103 18.48 3.32 7.46
N LEU A 104 18.08 2.10 7.84
CA LEU A 104 18.93 1.14 8.54
C LEU A 104 19.74 0.24 7.58
N GLU A 105 19.19 -0.11 6.42
CA GLU A 105 19.76 -1.11 5.51
C GLU A 105 20.27 -0.51 4.19
N ARG A 106 20.16 0.81 3.98
CA ARG A 106 20.48 1.43 2.68
C ARG A 106 21.89 1.16 2.19
N ASP A 107 22.87 1.18 3.08
CA ASP A 107 24.28 0.98 2.71
C ASP A 107 24.61 -0.49 2.44
N LEU A 108 23.71 -1.41 2.82
CA LEU A 108 23.83 -2.85 2.60
C LEU A 108 23.07 -3.28 1.34
N LEU A 109 21.97 -2.60 1.01
CA LEU A 109 21.17 -2.86 -0.18
C LEU A 109 21.89 -2.44 -1.46
N SER A 110 21.66 -3.20 -2.54
CA SER A 110 22.03 -2.75 -3.88
C SER A 110 21.18 -1.53 -4.31
N THR A 111 21.62 -0.79 -5.33
CA THR A 111 20.83 0.29 -5.92
C THR A 111 19.42 -0.17 -6.34
N ALA A 112 19.32 -1.39 -6.87
CA ALA A 112 18.04 -2.01 -7.21
C ALA A 112 17.20 -2.32 -5.96
N GLY A 113 17.83 -2.79 -4.88
CA GLY A 113 17.20 -2.99 -3.57
C GLY A 113 16.58 -1.71 -3.01
N VAL A 114 17.36 -0.62 -2.99
CA VAL A 114 16.89 0.70 -2.56
C VAL A 114 15.73 1.18 -3.43
N ALA A 115 15.87 1.09 -4.76
CA ALA A 115 14.83 1.52 -5.69
C ALA A 115 13.53 0.72 -5.52
N LEU A 116 13.61 -0.61 -5.39
CA LEU A 116 12.44 -1.47 -5.21
C LEU A 116 11.76 -1.21 -3.86
N LEU A 117 12.53 -1.11 -2.78
CA LEU A 117 12.03 -0.83 -1.44
C LEU A 117 11.36 0.56 -1.36
N ALA A 118 11.96 1.58 -1.97
CA ALA A 118 11.38 2.92 -2.06
C ALA A 118 10.12 2.94 -2.93
N ALA A 119 10.14 2.30 -4.10
CA ALA A 119 9.00 2.25 -5.01
C ALA A 119 7.78 1.60 -4.35
N GLN A 120 7.94 0.48 -3.65
CA GLN A 120 6.83 -0.16 -2.95
C GLN A 120 6.34 0.69 -1.76
N GLY A 121 7.22 1.40 -1.05
CA GLY A 121 6.83 2.33 0.02
C GLY A 121 5.97 3.49 -0.51
N VAL A 122 6.39 4.08 -1.63
CA VAL A 122 5.63 5.15 -2.31
C VAL A 122 4.28 4.63 -2.81
N ALA A 123 4.23 3.42 -3.37
CA ALA A 123 2.99 2.81 -3.82
C ALA A 123 1.98 2.64 -2.67
N VAL A 124 2.42 2.10 -1.52
CA VAL A 124 1.58 1.93 -0.33
C VAL A 124 1.16 3.28 0.25
N LEU A 125 2.06 4.27 0.29
CA LEU A 125 1.70 5.64 0.70
C LEU A 125 0.62 6.23 -0.22
N GLY A 126 0.72 6.00 -1.53
CA GLY A 126 -0.30 6.40 -2.49
C GLY A 126 -1.66 5.77 -2.20
N VAL A 127 -1.69 4.46 -1.93
CA VAL A 127 -2.90 3.72 -1.53
C VAL A 127 -3.49 4.29 -0.24
N LEU A 128 -2.66 4.51 0.78
CA LEU A 128 -3.09 5.12 2.04
C LEU A 128 -3.72 6.49 1.81
N VAL A 129 -3.08 7.36 1.03
CA VAL A 129 -3.63 8.68 0.70
C VAL A 129 -4.96 8.56 -0.04
N MET A 130 -5.08 7.62 -0.98
CA MET A 130 -6.35 7.36 -1.67
C MET A 130 -7.45 6.92 -0.70
N LYS A 131 -7.15 6.00 0.23
CA LYS A 131 -8.09 5.57 1.28
C LYS A 131 -8.51 6.74 2.19
N LEU A 132 -7.56 7.58 2.61
CA LEU A 132 -7.82 8.76 3.45
C LEU A 132 -8.72 9.80 2.77
N ARG A 133 -8.59 9.95 1.44
CA ARG A 133 -9.47 10.84 0.65
C ARG A 133 -10.85 10.23 0.42
N ALA A 134 -10.91 8.93 0.22
CA ALA A 134 -12.15 8.18 -0.05
C ALA A 134 -12.98 7.87 1.20
N GLY A 135 -12.37 7.89 2.39
CA GLY A 135 -13.03 7.67 3.69
C GLY A 135 -13.60 8.93 4.34
N ARG A 136 -13.61 10.06 3.63
CA ARG A 136 -14.33 11.30 4.00
C ARG A 136 -15.60 11.43 3.18
#